data_AF-A0A1G2DRQ2-F1
#
_entry.id   AF-A0A1G2DRQ2-F1
#
_cell.length_a   1.000
_cell.length_b   1.000
_cell.length_c   1.000
_cell.angle_alpha   90.00
_cell.angle_beta   90.00
_cell.angle_gamma   90.00
#
_symmetry.space_group_name_H-M   'P 1'
#
loop_
_entity.id
_entity.type
_entity.pdbx_description
1 polymer ?
#
loop_
_entity_poly.entity_id
_entity_poly.type
_entity_poly.pdbx_seq_one_letter_code
_entity_poly.pdbx_strand_id
1 'polypeptide(L)'
;MWQAMLLSAKLPPSRQIFINGFITSGGQKMSKSLGNVLDPLYFAEGYGVDALRYFLARHVSVEDSDITEEKFHEAYNAHLANGLGNLVARVMTLAEKHLREPVGFENSAMLEGIENAVRLNIKGYDFVGAMNTIWGYIQMQDLYVQEHAPFKTVKTDPEKAQKDIALLVTTLADISKLLRPFMPDTAEKIKHAVTTNTAPPPLFARK
;
A
#
# COMPACT_ATOMS: atom_id res chain seq x y z
N MET A 1 -16.71 14.03 -29.90
CA MET A 1 -17.76 13.09 -30.37
C MET A 1 -18.76 12.73 -29.29
N TRP A 2 -18.35 12.09 -28.18
CA TRP A 2 -19.28 11.61 -27.16
C TRP A 2 -20.26 12.66 -26.59
N GLN A 3 -19.79 13.85 -26.21
CA GLN A 3 -20.67 14.91 -25.70
C GLN A 3 -21.73 15.36 -26.72
N ALA A 4 -21.37 15.44 -28.00
CA ALA A 4 -22.31 15.79 -29.06
C ALA A 4 -23.40 14.71 -29.23
N MET A 5 -23.04 13.43 -29.08
CA MET A 5 -24.00 12.32 -29.10
C MET A 5 -24.98 12.39 -27.93
N LEU A 6 -24.50 12.70 -26.71
CA LEU A 6 -25.36 12.88 -25.53
C LEU A 6 -26.37 14.01 -25.74
N LEU A 7 -25.92 15.15 -26.28
CA LEU A 7 -26.78 16.29 -26.57
C LEU A 7 -27.83 15.94 -27.64
N SER A 8 -27.44 15.25 -28.71
CA SER A 8 -28.37 14.79 -29.75
C SER A 8 -29.44 13.85 -29.20
N ALA A 9 -29.07 12.98 -28.25
CA ALA A 9 -29.98 12.08 -27.55
C ALA A 9 -30.77 12.76 -26.41
N LYS A 10 -30.60 14.07 -26.17
CA LYS A 10 -31.18 14.82 -25.04
C LYS A 10 -30.83 14.23 -23.67
N LEU A 11 -29.63 13.69 -23.53
CA LEU A 11 -29.08 13.15 -22.29
C LEU A 11 -28.14 14.16 -21.60
N PRO A 12 -27.96 14.08 -20.27
CA PRO A 12 -27.04 14.95 -19.55
C PRO A 12 -25.58 14.71 -20.00
N PRO A 13 -24.74 15.76 -20.07
CA PRO A 13 -23.34 15.63 -20.42
C PRO A 13 -22.53 14.90 -19.33
N SER A 14 -21.32 14.46 -19.69
CA SER A 14 -20.38 13.94 -18.69
C SER A 14 -20.06 15.02 -17.66
N ARG A 15 -20.15 14.68 -16.37
CA ARG A 15 -19.81 15.62 -15.28
C ARG A 15 -18.31 15.89 -15.18
N GLN A 16 -17.50 14.89 -15.49
CA GLN A 16 -16.05 14.98 -15.46
C GLN A 16 -15.46 13.97 -16.45
N ILE A 17 -14.36 14.36 -17.09
CA ILE A 17 -13.53 13.48 -17.92
C ILE A 17 -12.12 13.60 -17.35
N PHE A 18 -11.59 12.48 -16.87
CA PHE A 18 -10.22 12.38 -16.39
C PHE A 18 -9.41 11.58 -17.42
N ILE A 19 -8.24 12.10 -17.79
CA ILE A 19 -7.39 11.54 -18.84
C ILE A 19 -6.00 11.36 -18.24
N ASN A 20 -5.49 10.13 -18.30
CA ASN A 20 -4.13 9.80 -17.88
C ASN A 20 -3.17 9.88 -19.06
N GLY A 21 -1.89 10.15 -18.75
CA GLY A 21 -0.78 10.07 -19.67
C GLY A 21 -0.48 8.63 -20.11
N PHE A 22 0.43 8.53 -21.07
CA PHE A 22 0.92 7.26 -21.57
C PHE A 22 1.88 6.60 -20.59
N ILE A 23 1.82 5.27 -20.57
CA ILE A 23 2.84 4.44 -19.94
C ILE A 23 3.86 4.08 -21.02
N THR A 24 5.13 4.45 -20.79
CA THR A 24 6.26 4.13 -21.66
C THR A 24 7.19 3.13 -20.99
N SER A 25 8.06 2.50 -21.78
CA SER A 25 9.08 1.58 -21.29
C SER A 25 10.45 1.92 -21.87
N GLY A 26 11.40 2.26 -21.00
CA GLY A 26 12.75 2.68 -21.39
C GLY A 26 12.76 3.97 -22.22
N GLY A 27 11.84 4.89 -21.93
CA GLY A 27 11.65 6.15 -22.64
C GLY A 27 10.95 6.02 -24.00
N GLN A 28 10.45 4.83 -24.35
CA GLN A 28 9.79 4.57 -25.63
C GLN A 28 8.35 4.12 -25.45
N LYS A 29 7.48 4.47 -26.39
CA LYS A 29 6.11 3.92 -26.43
C LYS A 29 6.20 2.40 -26.57
N MET A 30 5.37 1.69 -25.82
CA MET A 30 5.31 0.23 -25.90
C MET A 30 4.83 -0.19 -27.29
N SER A 31 5.55 -1.10 -27.93
CA SER A 31 5.14 -1.70 -29.20
C SER A 31 5.64 -3.13 -29.33
N LYS A 32 4.82 -4.00 -29.93
CA LYS A 32 5.21 -5.39 -30.19
C LYS A 32 6.45 -5.48 -31.07
N SER A 33 6.62 -4.56 -32.02
CA SER A 33 7.78 -4.50 -32.92
C SER A 33 9.09 -4.19 -32.22
N LEU A 34 9.06 -3.37 -31.15
CA LEU A 34 10.27 -3.02 -30.38
C LEU A 34 10.55 -4.03 -29.25
N GLY A 35 9.65 -4.99 -29.00
CA GLY A 35 9.80 -5.97 -27.93
C GLY A 35 9.77 -5.38 -26.51
N ASN A 36 9.37 -4.12 -26.35
CA ASN A 36 9.37 -3.38 -25.08
C ASN A 36 7.98 -3.35 -24.39
N VAL A 37 7.10 -4.30 -24.73
CA VAL A 37 5.77 -4.38 -24.13
C VAL A 37 5.88 -5.02 -22.75
N LEU A 38 5.41 -4.31 -21.72
CA LEU A 38 5.29 -4.84 -20.38
C LEU A 38 3.93 -5.54 -20.25
N ASP A 39 3.94 -6.87 -20.14
CA ASP A 39 2.72 -7.65 -19.98
C ASP A 39 2.23 -7.59 -18.52
N PRO A 40 1.07 -6.98 -18.22
CA PRO A 40 0.55 -6.92 -16.87
C PRO A 40 0.28 -8.32 -16.27
N LEU A 41 -0.02 -9.34 -17.09
CA LEU A 41 -0.24 -10.69 -16.61
C LEU A 41 1.05 -11.32 -16.08
N TYR A 42 2.17 -11.08 -16.75
CA TYR A 42 3.50 -11.50 -16.28
C TYR A 42 3.79 -10.97 -14.87
N PHE A 43 3.52 -9.68 -14.62
CA PHE A 43 3.72 -9.09 -13.29
C PHE A 43 2.71 -9.61 -12.27
N ALA A 44 1.44 -9.76 -12.64
CA ALA A 44 0.39 -10.24 -11.74
C ALA A 44 0.62 -11.70 -11.31
N GLU A 45 1.01 -12.58 -12.22
CA GLU A 45 1.32 -13.99 -11.95
C GLU A 45 2.65 -14.13 -11.20
N GLY A 46 3.66 -13.34 -11.58
CA GLY A 46 4.97 -13.38 -10.96
C GLY A 46 4.97 -12.80 -9.54
N TYR A 47 4.44 -11.60 -9.35
CA TYR A 47 4.60 -10.81 -8.12
C TYR A 47 3.31 -10.64 -7.33
N GLY A 48 2.16 -10.97 -7.92
CA GLY A 48 0.83 -10.80 -7.35
C GLY A 48 0.11 -9.56 -7.88
N VAL A 49 -1.23 -9.65 -7.97
CA VAL A 49 -2.10 -8.58 -8.46
C VAL A 49 -1.94 -7.29 -7.63
N ASP A 50 -1.88 -7.42 -6.31
CA ASP A 50 -1.72 -6.27 -5.42
C ASP A 50 -0.38 -5.54 -5.59
N ALA A 51 0.69 -6.27 -5.91
CA ALA A 51 1.98 -5.67 -6.21
C ALA A 51 1.91 -4.81 -7.47
N LEU A 52 1.22 -5.30 -8.52
CA LEU A 52 0.97 -4.54 -9.73
C LEU A 52 0.11 -3.29 -9.48
N ARG A 53 -0.99 -3.45 -8.73
CA ARG A 53 -1.87 -2.32 -8.36
C ARG A 53 -1.12 -1.25 -7.56
N TYR A 54 -0.31 -1.68 -6.58
CA TYR A 54 0.58 -0.81 -5.82
C TYR A 54 1.50 -0.03 -6.75
N PHE A 55 2.19 -0.73 -7.65
CA PHE A 55 3.19 -0.12 -8.51
C PHE A 55 2.56 0.95 -9.39
N LEU A 56 1.45 0.62 -10.06
CA LEU A 56 0.71 1.56 -10.90
C LEU A 56 0.19 2.76 -10.09
N ALA A 57 -0.41 2.54 -8.92
CA ALA A 57 -0.96 3.62 -8.10
C ALA A 57 0.11 4.58 -7.55
N ARG A 58 1.33 4.09 -7.30
CA ARG A 58 2.40 4.87 -6.66
C ARG A 58 3.45 5.43 -7.65
N HIS A 59 3.60 4.83 -8.83
CA HIS A 59 4.66 5.20 -9.78
C HIS A 59 4.13 5.66 -11.15
N VAL A 60 2.83 5.56 -11.41
CA VAL A 60 2.22 6.13 -12.63
C VAL A 60 1.44 7.38 -12.24
N SER A 61 1.85 8.51 -12.79
CA SER A 61 1.21 9.81 -12.56
C SER A 61 0.09 10.07 -13.58
N VAL A 62 -0.57 11.22 -13.45
CA VAL A 62 -1.54 11.71 -14.44
C VAL A 62 -0.83 12.08 -15.76
N GLU A 63 0.46 12.40 -15.71
CA GLU A 63 1.32 12.66 -16.86
C GLU A 63 1.98 11.37 -17.37
N ASP A 64 2.61 11.46 -18.55
CA ASP A 64 3.37 10.35 -19.13
C ASP A 64 4.40 9.80 -18.13
N SER A 65 4.38 8.48 -17.93
CA SER A 65 5.21 7.81 -16.92
C SER A 65 6.03 6.70 -17.57
N ASP A 66 7.34 6.73 -17.35
CA ASP A 66 8.26 5.70 -17.83
C ASP A 66 8.47 4.62 -16.76
N ILE A 67 8.04 3.40 -17.07
CA ILE A 67 8.16 2.22 -16.21
C ILE A 67 9.07 1.19 -16.86
N THR A 68 9.79 0.41 -16.06
CA THR A 68 10.57 -0.74 -16.56
C THR A 68 10.38 -1.91 -15.62
N GLU A 69 10.73 -3.12 -16.07
CA GLU A 69 10.71 -4.30 -15.21
C GLU A 69 11.65 -4.13 -14.02
N GLU A 70 12.80 -3.50 -14.21
CA GLU A 70 13.77 -3.21 -13.14
C GLU A 70 13.17 -2.27 -12.10
N LYS A 71 12.55 -1.16 -12.51
CA LYS A 71 11.87 -0.23 -11.60
C LYS A 71 10.76 -0.94 -10.82
N PHE A 72 10.02 -1.82 -11.47
CA PHE A 72 8.99 -2.63 -10.82
C PHE A 72 9.60 -3.55 -9.75
N HIS A 73 10.63 -4.30 -10.13
CA HIS A 73 11.30 -5.26 -9.26
C HIS A 73 11.94 -4.57 -8.05
N GLU A 74 12.62 -3.45 -8.26
CA GLU A 74 13.20 -2.62 -7.19
C GLU A 74 12.11 -2.11 -6.24
N ALA A 75 11.01 -1.55 -6.77
CA ALA A 75 9.91 -1.06 -5.95
C ALA A 75 9.24 -2.17 -5.15
N TYR A 76 9.08 -3.36 -5.74
CA TYR A 76 8.56 -4.54 -5.07
C TYR A 76 9.45 -4.93 -3.88
N ASN A 77 10.74 -5.12 -4.13
CA ASN A 77 11.66 -5.59 -3.10
C ASN A 77 11.87 -4.54 -2.01
N ALA A 78 12.06 -3.27 -2.37
CA ALA A 78 12.32 -2.21 -1.41
C ALA A 78 11.09 -1.86 -0.56
N HIS A 79 9.93 -1.69 -1.18
CA HIS A 79 8.77 -1.09 -0.52
C HIS A 79 7.72 -2.09 -0.06
N LEU A 80 7.55 -3.21 -0.77
CA LEU A 80 6.61 -4.25 -0.39
C LEU A 80 7.29 -5.29 0.50
N ALA A 81 8.27 -6.02 -0.01
CA ALA A 81 8.90 -7.11 0.73
C ALA A 81 9.70 -6.59 1.93
N ASN A 82 10.64 -5.66 1.69
CA ASN A 82 11.51 -5.15 2.76
C ASN A 82 10.85 -4.06 3.61
N GLY A 83 9.83 -3.38 3.08
CA GLY A 83 9.05 -2.37 3.79
C GLY A 83 7.85 -2.99 4.51
N LEU A 84 6.67 -2.86 3.91
CA LEU A 84 5.39 -3.26 4.52
C LEU A 84 5.38 -4.71 5.03
N GLY A 85 5.88 -5.66 4.24
CA GLY A 85 5.92 -7.08 4.57
C GLY A 85 6.76 -7.36 5.82
N ASN A 86 7.98 -6.84 5.88
CA ASN A 86 8.85 -6.97 7.06
C ASN A 86 8.24 -6.29 8.29
N LEU A 87 7.65 -5.09 8.15
CA LEU A 87 7.01 -4.40 9.27
C LEU A 87 5.89 -5.25 9.88
N VAL A 88 4.96 -5.73 9.05
CA VAL A 88 3.84 -6.57 9.48
C VAL A 88 4.35 -7.84 10.16
N ALA A 89 5.30 -8.54 9.54
CA ALA A 89 5.88 -9.76 10.12
C ALA A 89 6.52 -9.51 11.49
N ARG A 90 7.32 -8.44 11.64
CA ARG A 90 8.01 -8.09 12.89
C ARG A 90 7.03 -7.74 14.00
N VAL A 91 6.07 -6.86 13.72
CA VAL A 91 5.09 -6.39 14.71
C VAL A 91 4.19 -7.55 15.14
N MET A 92 3.65 -8.32 14.20
CA MET A 92 2.74 -9.42 14.53
C MET A 92 3.46 -10.58 15.24
N THR A 93 4.73 -10.83 14.93
CA THR A 93 5.53 -11.82 15.69
C THR A 93 5.72 -11.40 17.16
N LEU A 94 5.91 -10.09 17.42
CA LEU A 94 5.98 -9.58 18.78
C LEU A 94 4.62 -9.66 19.47
N ALA A 95 3.55 -9.30 18.76
CA ALA A 95 2.18 -9.34 19.26
C ALA A 95 1.77 -10.77 19.68
N GLU A 96 1.94 -11.75 18.80
CA GLU A 96 1.61 -13.15 19.05
C GLU A 96 2.35 -13.72 20.27
N LYS A 97 3.58 -13.28 20.52
CA LYS A 97 4.40 -13.76 21.65
C LYS A 97 4.10 -13.06 22.98
N HIS A 98 3.72 -11.78 22.94
CA HIS A 98 3.74 -10.92 24.13
C HIS A 98 2.39 -10.30 24.48
N LEU A 99 1.41 -10.32 23.58
CA LEU A 99 0.03 -9.93 23.84
C LEU A 99 -0.84 -11.17 23.98
N ARG A 100 -1.55 -11.28 25.11
CA ARG A 100 -2.41 -12.44 25.41
C ARG A 100 -3.72 -12.42 24.63
N GLU A 101 -4.19 -11.24 24.28
CA GLU A 101 -5.46 -11.01 23.58
C GLU A 101 -5.22 -10.07 22.39
N PRO A 102 -6.03 -10.20 21.32
CA PRO A 102 -5.99 -9.26 20.21
C PRO A 102 -6.22 -7.82 20.69
N VAL A 103 -5.50 -6.89 20.08
CA VAL A 103 -5.76 -5.46 20.30
C VAL A 103 -7.10 -5.11 19.66
N GLY A 104 -7.92 -4.35 20.38
CA GLY A 104 -9.19 -3.86 19.84
C GLY A 104 -8.97 -3.07 18.53
N PHE A 105 -9.93 -3.16 17.60
CA PHE A 105 -9.90 -2.49 16.30
C PHE A 105 -10.18 -0.98 16.35
N GLU A 106 -9.78 -0.34 17.45
CA GLU A 106 -9.85 1.10 17.59
C GLU A 106 -8.89 1.78 16.61
N ASN A 107 -9.20 3.00 16.21
CA ASN A 107 -8.30 3.77 15.34
C ASN A 107 -7.19 4.38 16.19
N SER A 108 -5.97 4.43 15.67
CA SER A 108 -4.95 5.26 16.31
C SER A 108 -5.38 6.74 16.23
N ALA A 109 -4.85 7.55 17.16
CA ALA A 109 -5.07 9.00 17.14
C ALA A 109 -4.57 9.67 15.85
N MET A 110 -3.67 9.04 15.09
CA MET A 110 -3.13 9.58 13.85
C MET A 110 -4.01 9.31 12.62
N LEU A 111 -4.88 8.28 12.66
CA LEU A 111 -5.58 7.80 11.46
C LEU A 111 -6.39 8.90 10.80
N GLU A 112 -7.16 9.69 11.56
CA GLU A 112 -8.08 10.68 10.99
C GLU A 112 -7.38 11.67 10.06
N GLY A 113 -6.20 12.17 10.48
CA GLY A 113 -5.39 13.09 9.68
C GLY A 113 -4.84 12.43 8.41
N ILE A 114 -4.33 11.21 8.54
CA ILE A 114 -3.77 10.45 7.41
C ILE A 114 -4.87 10.06 6.41
N GLU A 115 -6.01 9.57 6.89
CA GLU A 115 -7.16 9.21 6.08
C GLU A 115 -7.71 10.44 5.33
N ASN A 116 -7.78 11.60 6.00
CA ASN A 116 -8.19 12.83 5.34
C ASN A 116 -7.23 13.24 4.21
N ALA A 117 -5.92 13.17 4.44
CA ALA A 117 -4.93 13.45 3.40
C ALA A 117 -5.03 12.49 2.21
N VAL A 118 -5.15 11.18 2.46
CA VAL A 118 -5.38 10.16 1.42
C VAL A 118 -6.66 10.46 0.63
N ARG A 119 -7.76 10.77 1.33
CA ARG A 119 -9.05 11.08 0.71
C ARG A 119 -9.00 12.34 -0.16
N LEU A 120 -8.29 13.39 0.27
CA LEU A 120 -8.13 14.61 -0.52
C LEU A 120 -7.33 14.33 -1.80
N ASN A 121 -6.25 13.56 -1.71
CA ASN A 121 -5.46 13.14 -2.87
C ASN A 121 -6.30 12.33 -3.86
N ILE A 122 -7.08 11.35 -3.38
CA ILE A 122 -7.99 10.56 -4.23
C ILE A 122 -9.05 11.44 -4.91
N LYS A 123 -9.65 12.39 -4.19
CA LYS A 123 -10.62 13.35 -4.78
C LYS A 123 -9.98 14.21 -5.87
N GLY A 124 -8.69 14.51 -5.74
CA GLY A 124 -7.89 15.22 -6.73
C GLY A 124 -7.33 14.34 -7.84
N TYR A 125 -7.65 13.05 -7.88
CA TYR A 125 -7.07 12.05 -8.80
C TYR A 125 -5.55 11.87 -8.66
N ASP A 126 -4.97 12.30 -7.54
CA ASP A 126 -3.55 12.12 -7.22
C ASP A 126 -3.35 10.80 -6.45
N PHE A 127 -3.33 9.69 -7.18
CA PHE A 127 -3.09 8.37 -6.56
C PHE A 127 -1.66 8.23 -6.03
N VAL A 128 -0.69 8.88 -6.67
CA VAL A 128 0.72 8.87 -6.25
C VAL A 128 0.86 9.56 -4.89
N GLY A 129 0.26 10.74 -4.73
CA GLY A 129 0.19 11.45 -3.46
C GLY A 129 -0.51 10.63 -2.38
N ALA A 130 -1.64 10.00 -2.69
CA ALA A 130 -2.35 9.12 -1.77
C ALA A 130 -1.47 7.96 -1.28
N MET A 131 -0.80 7.26 -2.21
CA MET A 131 0.10 6.15 -1.89
C MET A 131 1.33 6.60 -1.11
N ASN A 132 1.88 7.77 -1.42
CA ASN A 132 3.02 8.34 -0.68
C ASN A 132 2.63 8.73 0.75
N THR A 133 1.42 9.24 0.98
CA THR A 133 0.88 9.47 2.33
C THR A 133 0.81 8.16 3.13
N ILE A 134 0.30 7.08 2.53
CA ILE A 134 0.23 5.76 3.18
C ILE A 134 1.64 5.24 3.47
N TRP A 135 2.57 5.35 2.52
CA TRP A 135 3.94 4.88 2.71
C TRP A 135 4.72 5.67 3.76
N GLY A 136 4.50 6.97 3.86
CA GLY A 136 5.07 7.79 4.93
C GLY A 136 4.56 7.31 6.31
N TYR A 137 3.29 6.95 6.41
CA TYR A 137 2.73 6.38 7.64
C TYR A 137 3.37 5.02 7.99
N ILE A 138 3.56 4.14 7.01
CA ILE A 138 4.28 2.86 7.18
C ILE A 138 5.72 3.09 7.66
N GLN A 139 6.45 4.02 7.05
CA GLN A 139 7.84 4.33 7.42
C GLN A 139 7.95 4.89 8.84
N MET A 140 6.99 5.72 9.26
CA MET A 140 6.92 6.22 10.63
C MET A 140 6.78 5.07 11.64
N GLN A 141 6.01 4.03 11.32
CA GLN A 141 5.87 2.86 12.20
C GLN A 141 7.15 2.03 12.24
N ASP A 142 7.82 1.81 11.11
CA ASP A 142 9.10 1.10 11.11
C ASP A 142 10.16 1.84 11.94
N LEU A 143 10.24 3.17 11.80
CA LEU A 143 11.11 4.01 12.62
C LEU A 143 10.76 3.88 14.11
N TYR A 144 9.47 3.91 14.46
CA TYR A 144 9.01 3.71 15.84
C TYR A 144 9.50 2.37 16.41
N VAL A 145 9.41 1.27 15.65
CA VAL A 145 9.96 -0.04 16.05
C VAL A 145 11.46 0.02 16.28
N GLN A 146 12.20 0.76 15.45
CA GLN A 146 13.65 0.88 15.58
C GLN A 146 14.05 1.68 16.82
N GLU A 147 13.39 2.81 17.09
CA GLU A 147 13.71 3.71 18.19
C GLU A 147 13.29 3.16 19.56
N HIS A 148 12.06 2.63 19.67
CA HIS A 148 11.54 2.09 20.93
C HIS A 148 12.01 0.65 21.19
N ALA A 149 12.48 -0.02 20.14
CA ALA A 149 13.03 -1.36 20.17
C ALA A 149 12.26 -2.33 21.08
N PRO A 150 10.94 -2.53 20.88
CA PRO A 150 10.12 -3.33 21.79
C PRO A 150 10.66 -4.75 21.98
N PHE A 151 11.30 -5.32 20.96
CA PHE A 151 12.00 -6.62 21.00
C PHE A 151 13.16 -6.71 22.01
N LYS A 152 13.74 -5.58 22.42
CA LYS A 152 14.70 -5.49 23.53
C LYS A 152 13.96 -5.16 24.83
N THR A 153 13.07 -4.17 24.78
CA THR A 153 12.34 -3.65 25.94
C THR A 153 11.52 -4.74 26.65
N VAL A 154 10.99 -5.74 25.92
CA VAL A 154 10.28 -6.90 26.53
C VAL A 154 11.11 -7.66 27.57
N LYS A 155 12.45 -7.57 27.55
CA LYS A 155 13.34 -8.23 28.51
C LYS A 155 13.56 -7.42 29.79
N THR A 156 13.39 -6.11 29.74
CA THR A 156 13.72 -5.17 30.82
C THR A 156 12.49 -4.51 31.43
N ASP A 157 11.51 -4.17 30.60
CA ASP A 157 10.24 -3.53 30.96
C ASP A 157 9.11 -4.10 30.08
N PRO A 158 8.56 -5.27 30.47
CA PRO A 158 7.53 -5.96 29.69
C PRO A 158 6.25 -5.14 29.51
N GLU A 159 5.84 -4.37 30.53
CA GLU A 159 4.60 -3.58 30.46
C GLU A 159 4.71 -2.45 29.45
N LYS A 160 5.84 -1.73 29.43
CA LYS A 160 6.09 -0.70 28.41
C LYS A 160 6.13 -1.32 27.02
N ALA A 161 6.85 -2.42 26.85
CA ALA A 161 6.96 -3.08 25.56
C ALA A 161 5.60 -3.57 25.04
N GLN A 162 4.74 -4.09 25.92
CA GLN A 162 3.38 -4.48 25.54
C GLN A 162 2.54 -3.29 25.06
N LYS A 163 2.67 -2.11 25.67
CA LYS A 163 1.99 -0.88 25.21
C LYS A 163 2.49 -0.46 23.82
N ASP A 164 3.81 -0.49 23.60
CA ASP A 164 4.41 -0.16 22.30
C ASP A 164 3.96 -1.15 21.22
N ILE A 165 3.95 -2.45 21.51
CA ILE A 165 3.48 -3.50 20.60
C ILE A 165 1.98 -3.31 20.31
N ALA A 166 1.16 -3.04 21.32
CA ALA A 166 -0.27 -2.82 21.13
C ALA A 166 -0.56 -1.63 20.22
N LEU A 167 0.15 -0.51 20.42
CA LEU A 167 0.06 0.66 19.55
C LEU A 167 0.43 0.31 18.10
N LEU A 168 1.52 -0.42 17.89
CA LEU A 168 1.96 -0.85 16.55
C LEU A 168 0.92 -1.76 15.88
N VAL A 169 0.28 -2.66 16.61
CA VAL A 169 -0.80 -3.50 16.09
C VAL A 169 -2.02 -2.65 15.70
N THR A 170 -2.38 -1.64 16.49
CA THR A 170 -3.42 -0.66 16.13
C THR A 170 -3.08 0.07 14.84
N THR A 171 -1.83 0.51 14.66
CA THR A 171 -1.42 1.21 13.43
C THR A 171 -1.37 0.29 12.21
N LEU A 172 -1.12 -1.02 12.37
CA LEU A 172 -1.31 -2.00 11.30
C LEU A 172 -2.78 -2.14 10.88
N ALA A 173 -3.73 -2.09 11.83
CA ALA A 173 -5.15 -2.08 11.50
C ALA A 173 -5.51 -0.85 10.66
N ASP A 174 -4.96 0.32 11.00
CA ASP A 174 -5.11 1.55 10.23
C ASP A 174 -4.53 1.44 8.81
N ILE A 175 -3.31 0.91 8.68
CA ILE A 175 -2.68 0.64 7.39
C ILE A 175 -3.55 -0.29 6.53
N SER A 176 -4.17 -1.32 7.13
CA SER A 176 -5.08 -2.22 6.41
C SER A 176 -6.29 -1.47 5.83
N LYS A 177 -6.88 -0.54 6.59
CA LYS A 177 -8.03 0.29 6.14
C LYS A 177 -7.62 1.19 4.97
N LEU A 178 -6.47 1.85 5.09
CA LEU A 178 -5.95 2.76 4.08
C LEU A 178 -5.55 2.06 2.78
N LEU A 179 -5.03 0.83 2.87
CA LEU A 179 -4.60 0.05 1.71
C LEU A 179 -5.76 -0.59 0.94
N ARG A 180 -6.93 -0.81 1.55
CA ARG A 180 -8.06 -1.51 0.93
C ARG A 180 -8.41 -1.08 -0.51
N PRO A 181 -8.46 0.21 -0.89
CA PRO A 181 -8.74 0.62 -2.27
C PRO A 181 -7.60 0.29 -3.26
N PHE A 182 -6.37 0.14 -2.77
CA PHE A 182 -5.17 -0.04 -3.61
C PHE A 182 -4.69 -1.50 -3.66
N MET A 183 -4.67 -2.18 -2.52
CA MET A 183 -4.15 -3.53 -2.31
C MET A 183 -5.14 -4.35 -1.45
N PRO A 184 -6.30 -4.74 -2.00
CA PRO A 184 -7.38 -5.36 -1.23
C PRO A 184 -6.99 -6.68 -0.55
N ASP A 185 -6.25 -7.56 -1.22
CA ASP A 185 -5.88 -8.86 -0.65
C ASP A 185 -4.85 -8.71 0.47
N THR A 186 -3.89 -7.80 0.28
CA THR A 186 -2.88 -7.44 1.27
C THR A 186 -3.54 -6.80 2.49
N ALA A 187 -4.49 -5.89 2.27
CA ALA A 187 -5.27 -5.27 3.34
C ALA A 187 -6.02 -6.32 4.17
N GLU A 188 -6.69 -7.28 3.52
CA GLU A 188 -7.42 -8.33 4.25
C GLU A 188 -6.47 -9.27 5.00
N LYS A 189 -5.31 -9.62 4.43
CA LYS A 189 -4.28 -10.40 5.15
C LYS A 189 -3.77 -9.69 6.40
N ILE A 190 -3.49 -8.38 6.33
CA ILE A 190 -3.06 -7.58 7.49
C ILE A 190 -4.16 -7.52 8.53
N LYS A 191 -5.39 -7.20 8.12
CA LYS A 191 -6.55 -7.14 9.00
C LYS A 191 -6.77 -8.48 9.70
N HIS A 192 -6.73 -9.59 8.96
CA HIS A 192 -6.87 -10.94 9.51
C HIS A 192 -5.81 -11.21 10.58
N ALA A 193 -4.53 -10.95 10.28
CA ALA A 193 -3.43 -11.12 11.23
C ALA A 193 -3.67 -10.32 12.53
N VAL A 194 -4.10 -9.06 12.41
CA VAL A 194 -4.42 -8.21 13.57
C VAL A 194 -5.60 -8.77 14.36
N THR A 195 -6.68 -9.18 13.68
CA THR A 195 -7.89 -9.72 14.34
C THR A 195 -7.62 -11.03 15.06
N THR A 196 -6.80 -11.93 14.48
CA THR A 196 -6.49 -13.22 15.09
C THR A 196 -5.28 -13.16 16.03
N ASN A 197 -4.61 -12.00 16.12
CA ASN A 197 -3.34 -11.84 16.82
C ASN A 197 -2.31 -12.92 16.42
N THR A 198 -2.20 -13.19 15.12
CA THR A 198 -1.33 -14.24 14.57
C THR A 198 -0.43 -13.65 13.50
N ALA A 199 0.86 -13.95 13.56
CA ALA A 199 1.78 -13.54 12.50
C ALA A 199 1.39 -14.20 11.17
N PRO A 200 1.17 -13.42 10.09
CA PRO A 200 0.87 -14.00 8.80
C PRO A 200 2.13 -14.62 8.19
N PRO A 201 2.00 -15.54 7.23
CA PRO A 201 3.11 -15.88 6.35
C PRO A 201 3.61 -14.60 5.63
N PRO A 202 4.84 -14.60 5.07
CA PRO A 202 5.37 -13.44 4.37
C PRO A 202 4.37 -12.91 3.34
N LEU A 203 3.97 -11.63 3.47
CA LEU A 203 2.99 -11.01 2.58
C LEU A 203 3.49 -10.94 1.13
N PHE A 204 4.80 -10.79 0.97
CA PHE A 204 5.51 -10.70 -0.30
C PHE A 204 6.76 -11.60 -0.22
N ALA A 205 6.91 -12.51 -1.18
CA ALA A 205 8.10 -13.36 -1.27
C ALA A 205 9.26 -12.52 -1.79
N ARG A 206 10.48 -12.68 -1.23
CA ARG A 206 11.65 -12.02 -1.81
C ARG A 206 11.93 -12.59 -3.20
N LYS A 207 12.18 -11.69 -4.15
CA LYS A 207 12.40 -11.97 -5.57
C LYS A 207 13.82 -11.60 -5.94
#